data_AF-A0A5J4PCM4-F1
#
_entry.id   AF-A0A5J4PCM4-F1
#
_cell.length_a   1.000
_cell.length_b   1.000
_cell.length_c   1.000
_cell.angle_alpha   90.00
_cell.angle_beta   90.00
_cell.angle_gamma   90.00
#
_symmetry.space_group_name_H-M   'P 1'
#
loop_
_entity.id
_entity.type
_entity.pdbx_description
1 polymer ?
#
loop_
_entity_poly.entity_id
_entity_poly.type
_entity_poly.pdbx_seq_one_letter_code
_entity_poly.pdbx_strand_id
1 'polypeptide(L)'
;KHEATPDNEKGNLGYLIELCVNQMICEMLNTRLSELRQLPRPPFINAHVYDGNFYVSKTKDAFTGVAVCKEGEIEDGITALLREIERARRFGFTESEYARIRSEYLRHLESAYNERDKRKNDSYVSEYVRLFLDNEPAPGIENEYALFNQIAPNISVQDLNRFLGQLITETNQVITLFLPDKEGLIYPDKEIILNILKQVKADGVIGVIHSNGC
;
A
#
# COMPACT_ATOMS: atom_id res chain seq x y z
N LYS A 1 -12.68 -0.73 2.30
CA LYS A 1 -12.84 0.27 3.38
C LYS A 1 -13.01 -0.45 4.72
N HIS A 2 -12.40 0.07 5.78
CA HIS A 2 -12.48 -0.40 7.16
C HIS A 2 -12.78 0.77 8.10
N GLU A 3 -13.04 0.46 9.38
CA GLU A 3 -13.11 1.50 10.40
C GLU A 3 -11.76 2.18 10.53
N ALA A 4 -11.76 3.51 10.65
CA ALA A 4 -10.58 4.23 11.07
C ALA A 4 -10.39 4.03 12.58
N THR A 5 -9.13 3.93 13.04
CA THR A 5 -8.85 3.84 14.47
C THR A 5 -9.34 5.10 15.18
N PRO A 6 -10.21 4.99 16.20
CA PRO A 6 -10.68 6.16 16.95
C PRO A 6 -9.52 6.95 17.57
N ASP A 7 -9.61 8.28 17.57
CA ASP A 7 -8.55 9.17 18.05
C ASP A 7 -8.05 8.80 19.46
N ASN A 8 -8.94 8.40 20.37
CA ASN A 8 -8.61 8.00 21.74
C ASN A 8 -7.82 6.68 21.85
N GLU A 9 -7.74 5.90 20.78
CA GLU A 9 -7.04 4.61 20.72
C GLU A 9 -5.69 4.71 19.99
N LYS A 10 -5.42 5.82 19.29
CA LYS A 10 -4.18 6.02 18.52
C LYS A 10 -2.92 6.14 19.40
N GLY A 11 -3.04 6.48 20.67
CA GLY A 11 -1.88 6.71 21.56
C GLY A 11 -1.14 5.46 22.04
N ASN A 12 -1.53 4.26 21.61
CA ASN A 12 -0.98 3.00 22.12
C ASN A 12 0.00 2.32 21.16
N LEU A 13 0.84 1.43 21.70
CA LEU A 13 1.86 0.71 20.94
C LEU A 13 1.26 -0.18 19.82
N GLY A 14 0.09 -0.76 20.04
CA GLY A 14 -0.60 -1.58 19.03
C GLY A 14 -0.91 -0.79 17.77
N TYR A 15 -1.37 0.45 17.91
CA TYR A 15 -1.63 1.33 16.78
C TYR A 15 -0.36 1.67 15.98
N LEU A 16 0.74 1.99 16.66
CA LEU A 16 2.02 2.27 16.00
C LEU A 16 2.55 1.06 15.21
N ILE A 17 2.37 -0.15 15.75
CA ILE A 17 2.71 -1.39 15.07
C ILE A 17 1.83 -1.57 13.83
N GLU A 18 0.52 -1.36 13.95
CA GLU A 18 -0.43 -1.50 12.84
C GLU A 18 -0.12 -0.53 11.69
N LEU A 19 0.12 0.75 11.98
CA LEU A 19 0.53 1.75 10.99
C LEU A 19 1.76 1.30 10.19
N CYS A 20 2.78 0.80 10.88
CA CYS A 20 3.99 0.34 10.21
C CYS A 20 3.75 -0.93 9.39
N VAL A 21 2.99 -1.88 9.91
CA VAL A 21 2.64 -3.10 9.18
C VAL A 21 1.90 -2.73 7.90
N ASN A 22 0.91 -1.83 7.97
CA ASN A 22 0.18 -1.33 6.81
C ASN A 22 1.10 -0.60 5.81
N GLN A 23 2.02 0.25 6.31
CA GLN A 23 3.01 0.91 5.47
C GLN A 23 3.90 -0.11 4.76
N MET A 24 4.45 -1.09 5.46
CA MET A 24 5.32 -2.13 4.87
C MET A 24 4.57 -2.98 3.84
N ILE A 25 3.30 -3.32 4.09
CA ILE A 25 2.44 -4.01 3.13
C ILE A 25 2.31 -3.18 1.84
N CYS A 26 2.01 -1.89 1.97
CA CYS A 26 1.85 -1.00 0.83
C CYS A 26 3.17 -0.85 0.06
N GLU A 27 4.31 -0.70 0.74
CA GLU A 27 5.63 -0.60 0.11
C GLU A 27 6.03 -1.88 -0.64
N MET A 28 5.73 -3.06 -0.09
CA MET A 28 5.96 -4.33 -0.79
C MET A 28 5.12 -4.42 -2.07
N LEU A 29 3.83 -4.08 -2.01
CA LEU A 29 2.97 -4.02 -3.20
C LEU A 29 3.45 -2.97 -4.22
N ASN A 30 3.83 -1.78 -3.76
CA ASN A 30 4.36 -0.71 -4.60
C ASN A 30 5.65 -1.13 -5.30
N THR A 31 6.49 -1.94 -4.64
CA THR A 31 7.65 -2.55 -5.31
C THR A 31 7.21 -3.44 -6.47
N ARG A 32 6.28 -4.37 -6.24
CA ARG A 32 5.79 -5.28 -7.29
C ARG A 32 5.17 -4.51 -8.46
N LEU A 33 4.39 -3.46 -8.17
CA LEU A 33 3.83 -2.58 -9.20
C LEU A 33 4.92 -1.81 -9.97
N SER A 34 5.98 -1.38 -9.28
CA SER A 34 7.14 -0.74 -9.91
C SER A 34 7.91 -1.71 -10.83
N GLU A 35 7.97 -2.99 -10.50
CA GLU A 35 8.55 -4.03 -11.37
C GLU A 35 7.71 -4.22 -12.64
N LEU A 36 6.37 -4.26 -12.53
CA LEU A 36 5.47 -4.33 -13.69
C LEU A 36 5.64 -3.14 -14.64
N ARG A 37 5.95 -1.96 -14.08
CA ARG A 37 6.22 -0.75 -14.87
C ARG A 37 7.55 -0.81 -15.64
N GLN A 38 8.49 -1.64 -15.20
CA GLN A 38 9.79 -1.81 -15.86
C GLN A 38 9.76 -2.85 -16.99
N LEU A 39 8.62 -3.51 -17.22
CA LEU A 39 8.47 -4.44 -18.33
C LEU A 39 8.59 -3.73 -19.69
N PRO A 40 9.02 -4.44 -20.76
CA PRO A 40 9.10 -3.87 -22.11
C PRO A 40 7.75 -3.31 -22.61
N ARG A 41 6.65 -3.88 -22.13
CA ARG A 41 5.29 -3.41 -22.37
C ARG A 41 4.58 -3.25 -21.01
N PRO A 42 4.74 -2.10 -20.34
CA PRO A 42 4.14 -1.90 -19.03
C PRO A 42 2.62 -1.74 -19.16
N PRO A 43 1.82 -2.32 -18.25
CA PRO A 43 0.35 -2.27 -18.33
C PRO A 43 -0.23 -0.91 -17.89
N PHE A 44 0.58 -0.05 -17.30
CA PHE A 44 0.20 1.28 -16.85
C PHE A 44 1.42 2.23 -16.93
N ILE A 45 1.16 3.52 -17.02
CA ILE A 45 2.18 4.58 -16.89
C ILE A 45 2.69 4.61 -15.46
N ASN A 46 1.78 4.51 -14.49
CA ASN A 46 2.10 4.45 -13.08
C ASN A 46 1.04 3.65 -12.33
N ALA A 47 1.43 2.97 -11.25
CA ALA A 47 0.49 2.40 -10.31
C ALA A 47 1.07 2.41 -8.91
N HIS A 48 0.20 2.57 -7.92
CA HIS A 48 0.56 2.50 -6.51
C HIS A 48 -0.65 2.10 -5.68
N VAL A 49 -0.39 1.66 -4.45
CA VAL A 49 -1.37 1.41 -3.42
C VAL A 49 -1.01 2.20 -2.17
N TYR A 50 -2.03 2.52 -1.39
CA TYR A 50 -1.91 3.09 -0.05
C TYR A 50 -3.13 2.71 0.77
N ASP A 51 -3.03 2.89 2.08
CA ASP A 51 -4.15 2.81 3.01
C ASP A 51 -4.34 4.16 3.70
N GLY A 52 -5.59 4.60 3.84
CA GLY A 52 -5.91 5.89 4.47
C GLY A 52 -7.32 6.36 4.17
N ASN A 53 -7.61 7.63 4.51
CA ASN A 53 -8.96 8.20 4.48
C ASN A 53 -9.75 7.88 3.20
N PHE A 54 -10.94 7.31 3.35
CA PHE A 54 -11.84 7.03 2.24
C PHE A 54 -12.58 8.32 1.83
N TYR A 55 -12.10 8.96 0.75
CA TYR A 55 -12.59 10.27 0.29
C TYR A 55 -12.52 11.34 1.39
N VAL A 56 -13.66 11.96 1.73
CA VAL A 56 -13.77 13.01 2.76
C VAL A 56 -14.21 12.45 4.12
N SER A 57 -14.31 11.13 4.27
CA SER A 57 -14.75 10.50 5.51
C SER A 57 -13.59 10.39 6.50
N LYS A 58 -13.69 11.08 7.65
CA LYS A 58 -12.74 10.92 8.76
C LYS A 58 -12.92 9.64 9.58
N THR A 59 -14.03 8.92 9.40
CA THR A 59 -14.37 7.73 10.20
C THR A 59 -14.15 6.42 9.45
N LYS A 60 -13.65 6.48 8.21
CA LYS A 60 -13.47 5.31 7.35
C LYS A 60 -12.18 5.44 6.58
N ASP A 61 -11.37 4.42 6.67
CA ASP A 61 -10.18 4.26 5.84
C ASP A 61 -10.44 3.25 4.74
N ALA A 62 -9.61 3.26 3.70
CA ALA A 62 -9.64 2.30 2.63
C ALA A 62 -8.27 2.07 2.00
N PHE A 63 -7.90 0.80 1.97
CA PHE A 63 -6.91 0.30 1.02
C PHE A 63 -7.33 0.67 -0.41
N THR A 64 -6.51 1.48 -1.05
CA THR A 64 -6.78 2.09 -2.36
C THR A 64 -5.64 1.77 -3.30
N GLY A 65 -5.97 1.16 -4.44
CA GLY A 65 -5.07 1.02 -5.58
C GLY A 65 -5.39 2.03 -6.65
N VAL A 66 -4.37 2.66 -7.21
CA VAL A 66 -4.48 3.65 -8.28
C VAL A 66 -3.61 3.21 -9.44
N ALA A 67 -4.19 3.17 -10.65
CA ALA A 67 -3.46 2.96 -11.90
C ALA A 67 -3.71 4.15 -12.83
N VAL A 68 -2.65 4.65 -13.45
CA VAL A 68 -2.68 5.67 -14.49
C VAL A 68 -2.33 4.98 -15.80
N CYS A 69 -3.30 4.89 -16.70
CA CYS A 69 -3.17 4.16 -17.96
C CYS A 69 -3.07 5.12 -19.15
N LYS A 70 -2.53 4.63 -20.27
CA LYS A 70 -2.67 5.33 -21.55
C LYS A 70 -4.10 5.23 -22.05
N GLU A 71 -4.48 6.15 -22.94
CA GLU A 71 -5.74 6.05 -23.67
C GLU A 71 -5.82 4.70 -24.39
N GLY A 72 -6.95 3.98 -24.23
CA GLY A 72 -7.15 2.64 -24.79
C GLY A 72 -6.55 1.47 -24.01
N GLU A 73 -5.76 1.71 -22.95
CA GLU A 73 -5.11 0.65 -22.15
C GLU A 73 -5.70 0.53 -20.72
N ILE A 74 -6.90 1.07 -20.49
CA ILE A 74 -7.53 1.11 -19.16
C ILE A 74 -7.83 -0.31 -18.65
N GLU A 75 -8.35 -1.18 -19.51
CA GLU A 75 -8.67 -2.57 -19.14
C GLU A 75 -7.42 -3.36 -18.72
N ASP A 76 -6.33 -3.24 -19.49
CA ASP A 76 -5.05 -3.88 -19.21
C ASP A 76 -4.48 -3.39 -17.86
N GLY A 77 -4.48 -2.08 -17.63
CA GLY A 77 -3.94 -1.49 -16.41
C GLY A 77 -4.75 -1.85 -15.15
N ILE A 78 -6.08 -1.80 -15.22
CA ILE A 78 -6.95 -2.21 -14.11
C ILE A 78 -6.79 -3.70 -13.83
N THR A 79 -6.75 -4.53 -14.88
CA THR A 79 -6.55 -5.98 -14.75
C THR A 79 -5.22 -6.28 -14.08
N ALA A 80 -4.12 -5.64 -14.50
CA ALA A 80 -2.80 -5.85 -13.92
C ALA A 80 -2.74 -5.43 -12.44
N LEU A 81 -3.29 -4.25 -12.10
CA LEU A 81 -3.34 -3.77 -10.71
C LEU A 81 -4.14 -4.74 -9.82
N LEU A 82 -5.35 -5.12 -10.26
CA LEU A 82 -6.20 -6.04 -9.50
C LEU A 82 -5.58 -7.43 -9.35
N ARG A 83 -4.92 -7.94 -10.40
CA ARG A 83 -4.20 -9.22 -10.34
C ARG A 83 -3.07 -9.19 -9.33
N GLU A 84 -2.30 -8.10 -9.26
CA GLU A 84 -1.20 -8.01 -8.31
C GLU A 84 -1.69 -7.94 -6.86
N ILE A 85 -2.73 -7.14 -6.61
CA ILE A 85 -3.40 -7.06 -5.31
C ILE A 85 -3.92 -8.44 -4.88
N GLU A 86 -4.59 -9.15 -5.78
CA GLU A 86 -5.14 -10.48 -5.50
C GLU A 86 -4.03 -11.53 -5.32
N ARG A 87 -2.93 -11.44 -6.08
CA ARG A 87 -1.76 -12.31 -5.92
C ARG A 87 -1.13 -12.13 -4.54
N ALA A 88 -0.92 -10.89 -4.11
CA ALA A 88 -0.43 -10.62 -2.77
C ALA A 88 -1.41 -11.16 -1.72
N ARG A 89 -2.72 -10.89 -1.85
CA ARG A 89 -3.72 -11.38 -0.88
C ARG A 89 -3.74 -12.91 -0.75
N ARG A 90 -3.58 -13.65 -1.84
CA ARG A 90 -3.63 -15.13 -1.84
C ARG A 90 -2.35 -15.79 -1.38
N PHE A 91 -1.21 -15.30 -1.87
CA PHE A 91 0.08 -15.98 -1.71
C PHE A 91 1.01 -15.27 -0.73
N GLY A 92 0.64 -14.05 -0.33
CA GLY A 92 1.46 -13.20 0.51
C GLY A 92 2.71 -12.69 -0.18
N PHE A 93 3.61 -12.21 0.66
CA PHE A 93 4.99 -11.84 0.34
C PHE A 93 5.94 -12.94 0.77
N THR A 94 7.07 -12.99 0.09
CA THR A 94 8.21 -13.85 0.41
C THR A 94 9.12 -13.20 1.47
N GLU A 95 9.93 -14.01 2.14
CA GLU A 95 10.91 -13.53 3.12
C GLU A 95 11.90 -12.52 2.50
N SER A 96 12.30 -12.70 1.25
CA SER A 96 13.24 -11.80 0.56
C SER A 96 12.62 -10.43 0.27
N GLU A 97 11.35 -10.39 -0.15
CA GLU A 97 10.61 -9.15 -0.35
C GLU A 97 10.52 -8.36 0.96
N TYR A 98 10.13 -9.04 2.04
CA TYR A 98 10.03 -8.41 3.35
C TYR A 98 11.41 -7.96 3.88
N ALA A 99 12.44 -8.81 3.79
CA ALA A 99 13.78 -8.47 4.27
C ALA A 99 14.34 -7.22 3.59
N ARG A 100 14.08 -7.04 2.29
CA ARG A 100 14.48 -5.84 1.55
C ARG A 100 13.78 -4.60 2.06
N ILE A 101 12.44 -4.62 2.16
CA ILE A 101 11.65 -3.47 2.65
C ILE A 101 12.00 -3.12 4.09
N ARG A 102 12.13 -4.11 4.97
CA ARG A 102 12.53 -3.89 6.37
C ARG A 102 13.90 -3.23 6.48
N SER A 103 14.88 -3.68 5.69
CA SER A 103 16.22 -3.11 5.60
C SER A 103 16.20 -1.64 5.14
N GLU A 104 15.43 -1.34 4.10
CA GLU A 104 15.27 0.02 3.58
C GLU A 104 14.63 0.94 4.62
N TYR A 105 13.57 0.48 5.29
CA TYR A 105 12.88 1.22 6.33
C TYR A 105 13.77 1.52 7.54
N LEU A 106 14.47 0.51 8.08
CA LEU A 106 15.40 0.69 9.20
C LEU A 106 16.54 1.65 8.86
N ARG A 107 17.06 1.59 7.62
CA ARG A 107 18.09 2.52 7.15
C ARG A 107 17.57 3.95 7.05
N HIS A 108 16.33 4.13 6.59
CA HIS A 108 15.69 5.45 6.56
C HIS A 108 15.52 6.01 7.98
N LEU A 109 15.04 5.19 8.92
CA LEU A 109 14.92 5.58 10.32
C LEU A 109 16.28 5.92 10.95
N GLU A 110 17.32 5.12 10.69
CA GLU A 110 18.68 5.39 11.18
C GLU A 110 19.24 6.71 10.63
N SER A 111 19.07 6.96 9.33
CA SER A 111 19.48 8.22 8.71
C SER A 111 18.72 9.40 9.31
N ALA A 112 17.39 9.29 9.46
CA ALA A 112 16.57 10.32 10.07
C ALA A 112 16.95 10.60 11.54
N TYR A 113 17.31 9.57 12.30
CA TYR A 113 17.78 9.70 13.69
C TYR A 113 19.17 10.37 13.76
N ASN A 114 20.10 9.97 12.89
CA ASN A 114 21.44 10.56 12.83
C ASN A 114 21.41 12.03 12.36
N GLU A 115 20.44 12.39 11.53
CA GLU A 115 20.24 13.74 11.01
C GLU A 115 19.21 14.56 11.80
N ARG A 116 18.76 14.09 12.97
CA ARG A 116 17.67 14.73 13.74
C ARG A 116 17.95 16.20 14.08
N ASP A 117 19.21 16.55 14.35
CA ASP A 117 19.65 17.93 14.63
C ASP A 117 19.77 18.81 13.38
N LYS A 118 19.60 18.23 12.19
CA LYS A 118 19.69 18.89 10.88
C LYS A 118 18.35 18.92 10.13
N ARG A 119 17.29 18.33 10.69
CA ARG A 119 15.96 18.29 10.08
C ARG A 119 15.39 19.71 9.93
N LYS A 120 14.83 20.00 8.75
CA LYS A 120 14.11 21.26 8.49
C LYS A 120 12.83 21.32 9.34
N ASN A 121 12.50 22.51 9.83
CA ASN A 121 11.29 22.78 10.63
C ASN A 121 9.99 22.23 9.99
N ASP A 122 9.92 22.18 8.65
CA ASP A 122 8.74 21.76 7.89
C ASP A 122 8.31 20.30 8.16
N SER A 123 9.26 19.42 8.49
CA SER A 123 8.97 18.02 8.86
C SER A 123 8.27 17.93 10.21
N TYR A 124 8.72 18.73 11.19
CA TYR A 124 8.06 18.85 12.50
C TYR A 124 6.67 19.47 12.36
N VAL A 125 6.51 20.52 11.54
CA VAL A 125 5.20 21.16 11.32
C VAL A 125 4.20 20.17 10.74
N SER A 126 4.60 19.29 9.81
CA SER A 126 3.70 18.29 9.23
C SER A 126 3.27 17.20 10.22
N GLU A 127 4.18 16.76 11.10
CA GLU A 127 3.87 15.84 12.21
C GLU A 127 2.96 16.50 13.25
N TYR A 128 3.20 17.76 13.63
CA TYR A 128 2.34 18.50 14.55
C TYR A 128 0.96 18.82 13.96
N VAL A 129 0.87 19.09 12.65
CA VAL A 129 -0.41 19.30 11.97
C VAL A 129 -1.23 18.00 11.95
N ARG A 130 -0.61 16.84 11.70
CA ARG A 130 -1.30 15.54 11.78
C ARG A 130 -1.68 15.15 13.21
N LEU A 131 -0.80 15.41 14.18
CA LEU A 131 -1.13 15.24 15.60
C LEU A 131 -2.31 16.14 16.01
N PHE A 132 -2.36 17.39 15.53
CA PHE A 132 -3.41 18.33 15.89
C PHE A 132 -4.74 18.09 15.16
N LEU A 133 -4.71 17.69 13.88
CA LEU A 133 -5.91 17.51 13.05
C LEU A 133 -6.52 16.11 13.13
N ASP A 134 -5.68 15.09 13.32
CA ASP A 134 -6.04 13.68 13.18
C ASP A 134 -5.64 12.83 14.41
N ASN A 135 -5.17 13.48 15.49
CA ASN A 135 -4.66 12.84 16.72
C ASN A 135 -3.60 11.75 16.47
N GLU A 136 -2.87 11.90 15.36
CA GLU A 136 -1.84 10.96 14.95
C GLU A 136 -0.61 11.10 15.87
N PRO A 137 -0.13 10.02 16.51
CA PRO A 137 1.01 10.13 17.41
C PRO A 137 2.23 10.69 16.68
N ALA A 138 2.83 11.72 17.26
CA ALA A 138 4.14 12.25 16.84
C ALA A 138 5.15 11.94 17.97
N PRO A 139 5.52 10.67 18.19
CA PRO A 139 6.44 10.29 19.26
C PRO A 139 7.86 10.85 19.02
N GLY A 140 8.17 11.27 17.79
CA GLY A 140 9.44 11.83 17.40
C GLY A 140 10.46 10.76 17.03
N ILE A 141 11.42 11.13 16.19
CA ILE A 141 12.33 10.18 15.54
C ILE A 141 13.17 9.33 16.52
N GLU A 142 13.47 9.83 17.72
CA GLU A 142 14.21 9.07 18.74
C GLU A 142 13.38 7.89 19.28
N ASN A 143 12.10 8.13 19.58
CA ASN A 143 11.19 7.11 20.06
C ASN A 143 10.80 6.13 18.95
N GLU A 144 10.56 6.63 17.73
CA GLU A 144 10.29 5.77 16.56
C GLU A 144 11.48 4.85 16.28
N TYR A 145 12.71 5.40 16.24
CA TYR A 145 13.91 4.62 16.01
C TYR A 145 14.14 3.56 17.09
N ALA A 146 14.01 3.93 18.37
CA ALA A 146 14.16 2.99 19.47
C ALA A 146 13.10 1.88 19.43
N LEU A 147 11.85 2.25 19.17
CA LEU A 147 10.74 1.31 19.10
C LEU A 147 10.91 0.34 17.93
N PHE A 148 11.14 0.85 16.72
CA PHE A 148 11.25 0.02 15.51
C PHE A 148 12.43 -0.93 15.54
N ASN A 149 13.56 -0.53 16.12
CA ASN A 149 14.67 -1.46 16.31
C ASN A 149 14.33 -2.63 17.25
N GLN A 150 13.41 -2.44 18.20
CA GLN A 150 12.95 -3.51 19.08
C GLN A 150 11.88 -4.40 18.43
N ILE A 151 10.95 -3.80 17.68
CA ILE A 151 9.79 -4.55 17.15
C ILE A 151 10.04 -5.15 15.76
N ALA A 152 10.76 -4.49 14.86
CA ALA A 152 10.94 -4.94 13.48
C ALA A 152 11.63 -6.31 13.33
N PRO A 153 12.57 -6.71 14.20
CA PRO A 153 13.10 -8.07 14.19
C PRO A 153 12.07 -9.15 14.55
N ASN A 154 11.04 -8.79 15.33
CA ASN A 154 10.03 -9.70 15.87
C ASN A 154 8.79 -9.82 14.97
N ILE A 155 8.60 -8.92 14.01
CA ILE A 155 7.54 -9.01 13.01
C ILE A 155 8.00 -9.97 11.90
N SER A 156 7.29 -11.09 11.74
CA SER A 156 7.56 -12.08 10.70
C SER A 156 6.81 -11.76 9.39
N VAL A 157 7.25 -12.31 8.25
CA VAL A 157 6.49 -12.17 7.00
C VAL A 157 5.13 -12.86 7.10
N GLN A 158 5.01 -13.91 7.93
CA GLN A 158 3.75 -14.62 8.16
C GLN A 158 2.74 -13.72 8.88
N ASP A 159 3.20 -12.84 9.78
CA ASP A 159 2.33 -11.85 10.43
C ASP A 159 1.85 -10.82 9.41
N LEU A 160 2.75 -10.28 8.58
CA LEU A 160 2.39 -9.36 7.49
C LEU A 160 1.38 -9.98 6.52
N ASN A 161 1.58 -11.24 6.13
CA ASN A 161 0.67 -11.95 5.24
C ASN A 161 -0.71 -12.19 5.88
N ARG A 162 -0.76 -12.37 7.21
CA ARG A 162 -2.03 -12.45 7.94
C ARG A 162 -2.76 -11.11 7.96
N PHE A 163 -2.04 -10.01 8.25
CA PHE A 163 -2.59 -8.66 8.24
C PHE A 163 -3.08 -8.24 6.85
N LEU A 164 -2.34 -8.60 5.79
CA LEU A 164 -2.73 -8.35 4.40
C LEU A 164 -4.13 -8.91 4.07
N GLY A 165 -4.43 -10.13 4.54
CA GLY A 165 -5.74 -10.76 4.34
C GLY A 165 -6.88 -10.06 5.08
N GLN A 166 -6.57 -9.32 6.16
CA GLN A 166 -7.54 -8.50 6.89
C GLN A 166 -7.75 -7.13 6.23
N LEU A 167 -6.67 -6.53 5.73
CA LEU A 167 -6.68 -5.22 5.08
C LEU A 167 -7.43 -5.25 3.73
N ILE A 168 -7.22 -6.31 2.93
CA ILE A 168 -7.76 -6.43 1.58
C ILE A 168 -8.90 -7.44 1.56
N THR A 169 -10.14 -6.95 1.70
CA THR A 169 -11.35 -7.78 1.73
C THR A 169 -11.95 -8.05 0.35
N GLU A 170 -12.61 -9.19 0.17
CA GLU A 170 -13.26 -9.56 -1.10
C GLU A 170 -14.56 -8.78 -1.39
N THR A 171 -15.15 -8.21 -0.36
CA THR A 171 -16.39 -7.41 -0.41
C THR A 171 -16.06 -5.92 -0.24
N ASN A 172 -17.03 -5.04 -0.52
CA ASN A 172 -16.92 -3.60 -0.23
C ASN A 172 -15.88 -2.84 -1.09
N GLN A 173 -15.86 -3.16 -2.39
CA GLN A 173 -14.98 -2.56 -3.39
C GLN A 173 -15.71 -1.43 -4.13
N VAL A 174 -15.01 -0.31 -4.35
CA VAL A 174 -15.48 0.82 -5.16
C VAL A 174 -14.45 1.04 -6.26
N ILE A 175 -14.92 1.16 -7.51
CA ILE A 175 -14.08 1.49 -8.66
C ILE A 175 -14.54 2.85 -9.19
N THR A 176 -13.57 3.75 -9.35
CA THR A 176 -13.79 5.06 -9.95
C THR A 176 -12.88 5.19 -11.16
N LEU A 177 -13.44 5.61 -12.30
CA LEU A 177 -12.68 5.92 -13.50
C LEU A 177 -12.67 7.43 -13.69
N PHE A 178 -11.47 8.01 -13.75
CA PHE A 178 -11.28 9.41 -14.09
C PHE A 178 -10.86 9.48 -15.56
N LEU A 179 -11.78 9.91 -16.41
CA LEU A 179 -11.64 9.84 -17.86
C LEU A 179 -11.65 11.26 -18.45
N PRO A 180 -10.81 11.57 -19.44
CA PRO A 180 -10.82 12.89 -20.06
C PRO A 180 -12.13 13.13 -20.82
N ASP A 181 -12.63 14.36 -20.76
CA ASP A 181 -13.79 14.79 -21.54
C ASP A 181 -13.33 15.15 -22.96
N LYS A 182 -13.14 14.12 -23.80
CA LYS A 182 -12.74 14.23 -25.22
C LYS A 182 -13.65 13.38 -26.09
N GLU A 183 -14.10 13.94 -27.20
CA GLU A 183 -14.89 13.22 -28.20
C GLU A 183 -14.06 12.09 -28.85
N GLY A 184 -14.73 10.97 -29.14
CA GLY A 184 -14.15 9.84 -29.87
C GLY A 184 -13.35 8.84 -29.03
N LEU A 185 -13.23 9.04 -27.71
CA LEU A 185 -12.64 8.04 -26.82
C LEU A 185 -13.68 6.99 -26.42
N ILE A 186 -13.29 5.72 -26.53
CA ILE A 186 -14.07 4.57 -26.07
C ILE A 186 -13.52 4.16 -24.71
N TYR A 187 -14.42 4.09 -23.73
CA TYR A 187 -14.09 3.71 -22.37
C TYR A 187 -14.76 2.40 -21.99
N PRO A 188 -14.13 1.59 -21.11
CA PRO A 188 -14.78 0.38 -20.63
C PRO A 188 -16.06 0.75 -19.90
N ASP A 189 -17.15 0.09 -20.27
CA ASP A 189 -18.41 0.23 -19.57
C ASP A 189 -18.41 -0.55 -18.25
N LYS A 190 -19.52 -0.44 -17.53
CA LYS A 190 -19.69 -1.13 -16.24
C LYS A 190 -19.59 -2.65 -16.38
N GLU A 191 -20.08 -3.24 -17.47
CA GLU A 191 -20.10 -4.69 -17.64
C GLU A 191 -18.69 -5.24 -17.87
N ILE A 192 -17.88 -4.54 -18.66
CA ILE A 192 -16.47 -4.85 -18.87
C ILE A 192 -15.72 -4.85 -17.53
N ILE A 193 -15.87 -3.79 -16.73
CA ILE A 193 -15.21 -3.70 -15.42
C ILE A 193 -15.66 -4.81 -14.46
N LEU A 194 -16.96 -5.14 -14.45
CA LEU A 194 -17.48 -6.25 -13.63
C LEU A 194 -16.92 -7.61 -14.09
N ASN A 195 -16.71 -7.80 -15.38
CA ASN A 195 -16.13 -9.02 -15.92
C ASN A 195 -14.65 -9.15 -15.55
N ILE A 196 -13.87 -8.07 -15.63
CA ILE A 196 -12.48 -8.04 -15.14
C ILE A 196 -12.43 -8.46 -13.67
N LEU A 197 -13.27 -7.87 -12.81
CA LEU A 197 -13.31 -8.24 -11.39
C LEU A 197 -13.61 -9.72 -11.15
N LYS A 198 -14.54 -10.30 -11.92
CA LYS A 198 -14.85 -11.73 -11.84
C LYS A 198 -13.70 -12.59 -12.32
N GLN A 199 -13.08 -12.23 -13.44
CA GLN A 199 -11.94 -12.95 -14.02
C GLN A 199 -10.75 -12.97 -13.07
N VAL A 200 -10.35 -11.82 -12.52
CA VAL A 200 -9.22 -11.76 -11.58
C VAL A 200 -9.47 -12.63 -10.35
N LYS A 201 -10.71 -12.71 -9.87
CA LYS A 201 -11.09 -13.61 -8.77
C LYS A 201 -11.11 -15.09 -9.19
N ALA A 202 -11.49 -15.40 -10.43
CA ALA A 202 -11.58 -16.76 -10.93
C ALA A 202 -10.23 -17.36 -11.35
N ASP A 203 -9.32 -16.52 -11.85
CA ASP A 203 -8.08 -16.92 -12.56
C ASP A 203 -7.06 -17.69 -11.71
N GLY A 204 -7.35 -18.02 -10.44
CA GLY A 204 -6.52 -18.95 -9.65
C GLY A 204 -5.03 -18.62 -9.71
N VAL A 205 -4.68 -17.33 -9.72
CA VAL A 205 -3.39 -16.77 -10.20
C VAL A 205 -2.23 -17.69 -9.84
N ILE A 206 -1.69 -18.41 -10.84
CA ILE A 206 -0.61 -19.38 -10.66
C ILE A 206 0.62 -18.61 -10.18
N GLY A 207 1.02 -18.82 -8.92
CA GLY A 207 2.21 -18.19 -8.35
C GLY A 207 3.46 -18.60 -9.12
N VAL A 208 4.06 -17.64 -9.84
CA VAL A 208 5.39 -17.83 -10.42
C VAL A 208 6.40 -17.69 -9.28
N ILE A 209 6.77 -18.82 -8.69
CA ILE A 209 7.90 -18.93 -7.76
C ILE A 209 9.16 -18.78 -8.63
N HIS A 210 9.80 -17.62 -8.60
CA HIS A 210 11.17 -17.51 -9.09
C HIS A 210 12.08 -18.26 -8.12
N SER A 211 12.28 -19.56 -8.34
CA SER A 211 13.41 -20.28 -7.78
C SER A 211 14.65 -19.95 -8.62
N ASN A 212 15.41 -18.93 -8.20
CA ASN A 212 16.79 -18.80 -8.66
C ASN A 212 17.62 -19.86 -7.94
N GLY A 213 17.73 -21.04 -8.57
CA GLY A 213 18.68 -22.08 -8.22
C GLY A 213 19.84 -22.08 -9.22
N CYS A 214 21.06 -22.07 -8.67
CA CYS A 214 22.38 -22.00 -9.30
C CYS A 214 22.56 -22.69 -10.67
#